data_AF-A0A519SS04-F1
#
_entry.id   AF-A0A519SS04-F1
#
_cell.length_a   1.000
_cell.length_b   1.000
_cell.length_c   1.000
_cell.angle_alpha   90.00
_cell.angle_beta   90.00
_cell.angle_gamma   90.00
#
_symmetry.space_group_name_H-M   'P 1'
#
loop_
_entity.id
_entity.type
_entity.pdbx_description
1 polymer ?
#
loop_
_entity_poly.entity_id
_entity_poly.type
_entity_poly.pdbx_seq_one_letter_code
_entity_poly.pdbx_strand_id
1 'polypeptide(L)'
;LLFNKLKREEAETYLEDRRQKGFNVIQVMVLHQVPSVNVYGDSALIHANVARPLTTPGNTATDAAQYDFWDHVDYIVDLAAKKGLYMGLVPVWGTNVKGGKVSVSQAKAYATFLAERYKNRPNIIWLNGGDIAGSDSMQVWKTIGATLKAVDPNHLETYHPRGRTQSSDWFHQEKWLDFNMYQSGHQRYEQDTSRKEKNHYGPDNWKYQQADYALKPAKPSIDGEPSYEGIPQGLHDIKQPRWTDADVRRYGYWSVFAGAFGYTYGQNSVMQMHSSFDKGSAYGSSELWSSAINAPGAAQMQYLKQLMLSRPYFERVPDQSLVAGAVGEKYDRLAATRGKNYAF
;
A
#
# COMPACT_ATOMS: atom_id res chain seq x y z
N LEU A 1 -4.40 9.49 -0.61
CA LEU A 1 -4.30 10.75 -1.41
C LEU A 1 -3.50 11.84 -0.67
N LEU A 2 -2.46 11.47 0.07
CA LEU A 2 -1.70 12.38 0.95
C LEU A 2 -1.13 13.59 0.20
N PHE A 3 -0.36 13.37 -0.87
CA PHE A 3 0.24 14.46 -1.65
C PHE A 3 -0.76 15.34 -2.40
N ASN A 4 -1.95 14.81 -2.71
CA ASN A 4 -2.94 15.54 -3.47
C ASN A 4 -3.82 16.44 -2.61
N LYS A 5 -4.06 16.06 -1.36
CA LYS A 5 -5.17 16.61 -0.58
C LYS A 5 -4.77 17.27 0.73
N LEU A 6 -3.60 16.96 1.28
CA LEU A 6 -3.19 17.53 2.55
C LEU A 6 -2.25 18.71 2.33
N LYS A 7 -2.46 19.79 3.08
CA LYS A 7 -1.46 20.86 3.24
C LYS A 7 -0.30 20.38 4.10
N ARG A 8 0.76 21.18 4.17
CA ARG A 8 1.97 20.88 4.97
C ARG A 8 1.66 20.61 6.44
N GLU A 9 0.75 21.36 7.04
CA GLU A 9 0.36 21.27 8.45
C GLU A 9 -0.53 20.03 8.69
N GLU A 10 -1.39 19.71 7.73
CA GLU A 10 -2.24 18.52 7.77
C GLU A 10 -1.40 17.25 7.59
N ALA A 11 -0.39 17.29 6.72
CA ALA A 11 0.57 16.20 6.56
C ALA A 11 1.40 15.98 7.84
N GLU A 12 1.81 17.04 8.53
CA GLU A 12 2.45 16.93 9.85
C GLU A 12 1.54 16.23 10.86
N THR A 13 0.28 16.68 10.96
CA THR A 13 -0.72 16.08 11.85
C THR A 13 -0.94 14.60 11.54
N TYR A 14 -1.10 14.25 10.25
CA TYR A 14 -1.27 12.87 9.81
C TYR A 14 -0.06 12.02 10.15
N LEU A 15 1.15 12.44 9.77
CA LEU A 15 2.36 11.64 9.97
C LEU A 15 2.72 11.49 11.46
N GLU A 16 2.52 12.52 12.28
CA GLU A 16 2.74 12.42 13.72
C GLU A 16 1.80 11.41 14.37
N ASP A 17 0.53 11.43 14.00
CA ASP A 17 -0.44 10.45 14.49
C ASP A 17 -0.04 9.02 14.09
N ARG A 18 0.35 8.81 12.83
CA ARG A 18 0.80 7.49 12.35
C ARG A 18 2.02 7.01 13.14
N ARG A 19 2.98 7.90 13.40
CA ARG A 19 4.17 7.61 14.22
C ARG A 19 3.78 7.20 15.65
N GLN A 20 2.89 7.95 16.31
CA GLN A 20 2.42 7.66 17.67
C GLN A 20 1.69 6.32 17.78
N LYS A 21 0.97 5.92 16.73
CA LYS A 21 0.30 4.61 16.64
C LYS A 21 1.22 3.47 16.18
N GLY A 22 2.53 3.72 16.08
CA GLY A 22 3.53 2.69 15.81
C GLY A 22 3.66 2.26 14.35
N PHE A 23 2.96 2.92 13.41
CA PHE A 23 3.19 2.73 11.98
C PHE A 23 4.61 3.16 11.62
N ASN A 24 5.21 2.50 10.64
CA ASN A 24 6.55 2.79 10.13
C ASN A 24 6.64 2.86 8.61
N VAL A 25 5.54 2.56 7.89
CA VAL A 25 5.43 2.68 6.43
C VAL A 25 4.11 3.37 6.11
N ILE A 26 4.16 4.40 5.26
CA ILE A 26 3.00 5.11 4.72
C ILE A 26 2.96 4.89 3.22
N GLN A 27 1.96 4.14 2.74
CA GLN A 27 1.76 3.97 1.30
C GLN A 27 1.02 5.17 0.70
N VAL A 28 1.47 5.66 -0.44
CA VAL A 28 0.89 6.82 -1.12
C VAL A 28 1.05 6.71 -2.63
N MET A 29 0.00 7.06 -3.34
CA MET A 29 0.04 7.28 -4.79
C MET A 29 0.72 8.60 -5.10
N VAL A 30 1.86 8.55 -5.80
CA VAL A 30 2.53 9.75 -6.32
C VAL A 30 1.63 10.40 -7.37
N LEU A 31 1.19 9.61 -8.36
CA LEU A 31 0.17 10.02 -9.32
C LEU A 31 -1.07 9.13 -9.20
N HIS A 32 -2.09 9.61 -8.47
CA HIS A 32 -3.41 8.96 -8.46
C HIS A 32 -4.12 9.14 -9.82
N GLN A 33 -3.96 10.32 -10.43
CA GLN A 33 -4.46 10.64 -11.77
C GLN A 33 -3.35 11.22 -12.63
N VAL A 34 -3.52 11.16 -13.95
CA VAL A 34 -2.64 11.82 -14.92
C VAL A 34 -3.45 12.89 -15.67
N PRO A 35 -3.20 14.19 -15.44
CA PRO A 35 -2.27 14.74 -14.44
C PRO A 35 -2.84 14.64 -13.01
N SER A 36 -1.95 14.68 -12.01
CA SER A 36 -2.32 14.85 -10.60
C SER A 36 -2.14 16.30 -10.20
N VAL A 37 -3.02 16.81 -9.35
CA VAL A 37 -2.98 18.16 -8.80
C VAL A 37 -2.94 18.08 -7.27
N ASN A 38 -2.15 18.93 -6.61
CA ASN A 38 -2.09 19.00 -5.14
C ASN A 38 -3.15 19.99 -4.57
N VAL A 39 -3.17 20.13 -3.25
CA VAL A 39 -4.10 21.01 -2.53
C VAL A 39 -3.86 22.51 -2.81
N TYR A 40 -2.69 22.87 -3.36
CA TYR A 40 -2.31 24.23 -3.73
C TYR A 40 -2.69 24.57 -5.18
N GLY A 41 -3.16 23.58 -5.96
CA GLY A 41 -3.54 23.75 -7.36
C GLY A 41 -2.41 23.43 -8.36
N ASP A 42 -1.26 22.95 -7.87
CA ASP A 42 -0.10 22.66 -8.73
C ASP A 42 -0.24 21.32 -9.42
N SER A 43 -0.04 21.32 -10.74
CA SER A 43 0.02 20.09 -11.52
C SER A 43 1.37 19.42 -11.35
N ALA A 44 1.38 18.10 -11.19
CA ALA A 44 2.61 17.31 -11.20
C ALA A 44 3.30 17.29 -12.58
N LEU A 45 2.55 17.53 -13.67
CA LEU A 45 2.99 17.25 -15.04
C LEU A 45 2.64 18.38 -16.01
N ILE A 46 3.50 18.57 -17.01
CA ILE A 46 3.25 19.43 -18.18
C ILE A 46 2.34 18.67 -19.16
N HIS A 47 1.18 19.24 -19.49
CA HIS A 47 0.22 18.68 -20.46
C HIS A 47 -0.13 17.20 -20.23
N ALA A 48 -0.27 16.80 -18.96
CA ALA A 48 -0.58 15.41 -18.56
C ALA A 48 0.41 14.35 -19.08
N ASN A 49 1.64 14.75 -19.43
CA ASN A 49 2.65 13.83 -19.93
C ASN A 49 3.59 13.41 -18.78
N VAL A 50 3.54 12.14 -18.37
CA VAL A 50 4.36 11.64 -17.25
C VAL A 50 5.87 11.74 -17.51
N ALA A 51 6.29 11.82 -18.77
CA ALA A 51 7.69 12.06 -19.13
C ALA A 51 8.13 13.53 -18.96
N ARG A 52 7.21 14.43 -18.60
CA ARG A 52 7.47 15.86 -18.41
C ARG A 52 6.94 16.32 -17.05
N PRO A 53 7.61 15.96 -15.94
CA PRO A 53 7.34 16.55 -14.63
C PRO A 53 7.39 18.08 -14.72
N LEU A 54 6.38 18.74 -14.16
CA LEU A 54 6.36 20.20 -14.05
C LEU A 54 7.10 20.60 -12.79
N THR A 55 8.26 21.24 -12.94
CA THR A 55 9.06 21.73 -11.81
C THR A 55 9.38 23.21 -11.96
N THR A 56 9.54 23.93 -10.84
CA THR A 56 9.95 25.32 -10.76
C THR A 56 11.31 25.47 -10.05
N PRO A 57 12.09 26.53 -10.34
CA PRO A 57 13.28 26.84 -9.55
C PRO A 57 12.90 27.37 -8.15
N GLY A 58 13.62 26.93 -7.12
CA GLY A 58 13.33 27.28 -5.73
C GLY A 58 12.42 26.25 -5.06
N ASN A 59 12.07 26.48 -3.79
CA ASN A 59 11.15 25.62 -3.03
C ASN A 59 10.52 26.36 -1.83
N THR A 60 10.39 27.69 -1.91
CA THR A 60 9.87 28.52 -0.82
C THR A 60 8.36 28.33 -0.70
N ALA A 61 7.88 27.65 0.36
CA ALA A 61 6.47 27.25 0.50
C ALA A 61 5.43 28.40 0.44
N THR A 62 5.83 29.64 0.71
CA THR A 62 4.97 30.83 0.64
C THR A 62 5.03 31.55 -0.70
N ASP A 63 5.89 31.10 -1.63
CA ASP A 63 6.04 31.66 -2.97
C ASP A 63 5.55 30.65 -4.00
N ALA A 64 4.35 30.90 -4.54
CA ALA A 64 3.71 30.03 -5.53
C ALA A 64 4.45 29.97 -6.87
N ALA A 65 5.38 30.90 -7.15
CA ALA A 65 6.22 30.83 -8.34
C ALA A 65 7.40 29.87 -8.16
N GLN A 66 7.75 29.53 -6.92
CA GLN A 66 8.85 28.63 -6.58
C GLN A 66 8.41 27.26 -6.11
N TYR A 67 7.28 27.15 -5.41
CA TYR A 67 6.85 25.92 -4.74
C TYR A 67 5.88 25.11 -5.60
N ASP A 68 6.37 24.02 -6.18
CA ASP A 68 5.59 23.17 -7.07
C ASP A 68 5.03 21.91 -6.38
N PHE A 69 4.33 21.08 -7.17
CA PHE A 69 3.83 19.78 -6.73
C PHE A 69 4.92 18.88 -6.11
N TRP A 70 6.09 18.83 -6.74
CA TRP A 70 7.20 17.97 -6.36
C TRP A 70 7.94 18.49 -5.13
N ASP A 71 7.99 19.80 -4.91
CA ASP A 71 8.49 20.37 -3.64
C ASP A 71 7.59 20.01 -2.47
N HIS A 72 6.28 19.91 -2.70
CA HIS A 72 5.35 19.44 -1.70
C HIS A 72 5.51 17.93 -1.42
N VAL A 73 5.73 17.11 -2.44
CA VAL A 73 6.09 15.69 -2.25
C VAL A 73 7.38 15.58 -1.46
N ASP A 74 8.43 16.31 -1.83
CA ASP A 74 9.73 16.37 -1.16
C ASP A 74 9.58 16.72 0.32
N TYR A 75 8.83 17.77 0.64
CA TYR A 75 8.56 18.17 2.01
C TYR A 75 7.94 17.03 2.83
N ILE A 76 6.91 16.35 2.29
CA ILE A 76 6.21 15.28 3.01
C ILE A 76 7.12 14.06 3.20
N VAL A 77 7.92 13.71 2.18
CA VAL A 77 8.90 12.61 2.28
C VAL A 77 9.94 12.92 3.35
N ASP A 78 10.50 14.13 3.36
CA ASP A 78 11.49 14.56 4.35
C ASP A 78 10.89 14.67 5.76
N LEU A 79 9.61 15.05 5.86
CA LEU A 79 8.87 15.07 7.12
C LEU A 79 8.66 13.67 7.68
N ALA A 80 8.30 12.72 6.82
CA ALA A 80 8.19 11.31 7.19
C ALA A 80 9.56 10.76 7.66
N ALA A 81 10.66 11.12 6.99
CA ALA A 81 12.00 10.71 7.37
C ALA A 81 12.36 11.19 8.79
N LYS A 82 12.10 12.47 9.11
CA LYS A 82 12.31 13.05 10.45
C LYS A 82 11.52 12.34 11.54
N LYS A 83 10.41 11.69 11.18
CA LYS A 83 9.53 10.93 12.08
C LYS A 83 9.86 9.43 12.12
N GLY A 84 10.87 8.97 11.38
CA GLY A 84 11.23 7.55 11.29
C GLY A 84 10.22 6.72 10.49
N LEU A 85 9.52 7.33 9.53
CA LEU A 85 8.53 6.70 8.67
C LEU A 85 9.10 6.53 7.25
N TYR A 86 8.95 5.33 6.70
CA TYR A 86 9.14 5.06 5.27
C TYR A 86 7.93 5.50 4.45
N MET A 87 8.18 5.98 3.25
CA MET A 87 7.19 6.29 2.23
C MET A 87 7.16 5.17 1.18
N GLY A 88 6.08 4.41 1.16
CA GLY A 88 5.78 3.46 0.10
C GLY A 88 5.19 4.19 -1.11
N LEU A 89 6.03 4.51 -2.09
CA LEU A 89 5.64 5.34 -3.23
C LEU A 89 5.11 4.48 -4.38
N VAL A 90 3.81 4.60 -4.66
CA VAL A 90 3.19 4.06 -5.87
C VAL A 90 3.39 5.06 -7.01
N PRO A 91 4.26 4.79 -8.02
CA PRO A 91 4.65 5.80 -9.01
C PRO A 91 3.47 6.39 -9.79
N VAL A 92 2.56 5.54 -10.26
CA VAL A 92 1.36 5.92 -11.02
C VAL A 92 0.27 4.86 -10.87
N TRP A 93 -0.94 5.26 -10.53
CA TRP A 93 -2.05 4.34 -10.31
C TRP A 93 -2.47 3.62 -11.60
N GLY A 94 -2.79 2.33 -11.50
CA GLY A 94 -2.96 1.42 -12.63
C GLY A 94 -4.03 1.85 -13.64
N THR A 95 -5.10 2.51 -13.20
CA THR A 95 -6.16 2.98 -14.10
C THR A 95 -5.65 3.97 -15.16
N ASN A 96 -4.62 4.75 -14.87
CA ASN A 96 -4.02 5.67 -15.85
C ASN A 96 -3.23 4.91 -16.92
N VAL A 97 -2.48 3.88 -16.52
CA VAL A 97 -1.69 3.05 -17.44
C VAL A 97 -2.61 2.22 -18.33
N LYS A 98 -3.60 1.55 -17.74
CA LYS A 98 -4.63 0.83 -18.49
C LYS A 98 -5.39 1.72 -19.47
N GLY A 99 -5.63 2.98 -19.09
CA GLY A 99 -6.25 3.99 -19.94
C GLY A 99 -5.36 4.53 -21.06
N GLY A 100 -4.13 4.01 -21.22
CA GLY A 100 -3.20 4.42 -22.28
C GLY A 100 -2.50 5.76 -22.04
N LYS A 101 -2.57 6.32 -20.82
CA LYS A 101 -1.94 7.62 -20.50
C LYS A 101 -0.43 7.53 -20.27
N VAL A 102 0.12 6.32 -20.23
CA VAL A 102 1.54 6.05 -19.99
C VAL A 102 2.04 5.03 -21.00
N SER A 103 2.83 5.49 -21.97
CA SER A 103 3.56 4.60 -22.86
C SER A 103 4.82 4.03 -22.18
N VAL A 104 5.41 2.99 -22.77
CA VAL A 104 6.68 2.41 -22.30
C VAL A 104 7.82 3.44 -22.25
N SER A 105 7.94 4.30 -23.27
CA SER A 105 8.99 5.33 -23.30
C SER A 105 8.74 6.40 -22.23
N GLN A 106 7.49 6.79 -22.02
CA GLN A 106 7.12 7.73 -20.96
C GLN A 106 7.36 7.13 -19.57
N ALA A 107 7.06 5.84 -19.39
CA ALA A 107 7.29 5.12 -18.15
C ALA A 107 8.77 5.10 -17.75
N LYS A 108 9.67 4.87 -18.72
CA LYS A 108 11.12 4.94 -18.49
C LYS A 108 11.54 6.33 -18.04
N ALA A 109 11.16 7.37 -18.79
CA ALA A 109 11.53 8.75 -18.46
C ALA A 109 11.02 9.16 -17.07
N TYR A 110 9.77 8.79 -16.75
CA TYR A 110 9.15 9.09 -15.46
C TYR A 110 9.83 8.35 -14.31
N ALA A 111 10.08 7.04 -14.46
CA ALA A 111 10.78 6.24 -13.45
C ALA A 111 12.21 6.75 -13.20
N THR A 112 12.93 7.17 -14.25
CA THR A 112 14.24 7.82 -14.10
C THR A 112 14.13 9.11 -13.30
N PHE A 113 13.17 9.98 -13.60
CA PHE A 113 12.96 11.21 -12.83
C PHE A 113 12.72 10.93 -11.34
N LEU A 114 11.82 9.98 -11.01
CA LEU A 114 11.55 9.62 -9.62
C LEU A 114 12.80 9.07 -8.93
N ALA A 115 13.46 8.10 -9.53
CA ALA A 115 14.65 7.49 -8.94
C ALA A 115 15.77 8.53 -8.73
N GLU A 116 16.05 9.38 -9.72
CA GLU A 116 17.05 10.45 -9.55
C GLU A 116 16.70 11.43 -8.42
N ARG A 117 15.41 11.80 -8.30
CA ARG A 117 14.95 12.73 -7.27
C ARG A 117 14.99 12.13 -5.85
N TYR A 118 14.74 10.84 -5.71
CA TYR A 118 14.50 10.21 -4.40
C TYR A 118 15.57 9.20 -3.94
N LYS A 119 16.51 8.76 -4.79
CA LYS A 119 17.52 7.73 -4.45
C LYS A 119 18.41 8.03 -3.23
N ASN A 120 18.55 9.31 -2.87
CA ASN A 120 19.35 9.75 -1.72
C ASN A 120 18.53 9.96 -0.44
N ARG A 121 17.20 9.80 -0.50
CA ARG A 121 16.33 9.90 0.68
C ARG A 121 16.20 8.53 1.31
N PRO A 122 16.55 8.34 2.60
CA PRO A 122 16.74 7.01 3.18
C PRO A 122 15.44 6.23 3.42
N ASN A 123 14.29 6.88 3.28
CA ASN A 123 13.00 6.41 3.74
C ASN A 123 12.04 6.09 2.58
N ILE A 124 12.55 5.56 1.46
CA ILE A 124 11.75 5.20 0.29
C ILE A 124 11.57 3.67 0.18
N ILE A 125 10.37 3.26 -0.23
CA ILE A 125 10.07 1.91 -0.74
C ILE A 125 9.28 2.10 -2.04
N TRP A 126 9.72 1.46 -3.12
CA TRP A 126 9.02 1.55 -4.41
C TRP A 126 7.89 0.54 -4.50
N LEU A 127 6.66 0.99 -4.76
CA LEU A 127 5.47 0.16 -4.91
C LEU A 127 4.95 0.28 -6.35
N ASN A 128 5.57 -0.43 -7.28
CA ASN A 128 5.14 -0.44 -8.68
C ASN A 128 3.69 -0.97 -8.83
N GLY A 129 3.02 -0.75 -9.96
CA GLY A 129 1.61 -1.15 -10.15
C GLY A 129 0.60 -0.17 -9.53
N GLY A 130 -0.40 -0.69 -8.82
CA GLY A 130 -1.49 0.08 -8.20
C GLY A 130 -2.88 -0.42 -8.63
N ASP A 131 -3.51 -1.23 -7.78
CA ASP A 131 -4.78 -1.99 -8.01
C ASP A 131 -4.98 -2.52 -9.44
N ILE A 132 -3.94 -3.15 -9.99
CA ILE A 132 -3.97 -3.66 -11.37
C ILE A 132 -3.21 -4.96 -11.54
N ALA A 133 -3.76 -5.86 -12.36
CA ALA A 133 -3.13 -7.13 -12.69
C ALA A 133 -1.82 -6.87 -13.44
N GLY A 134 -0.74 -7.55 -13.07
CA GLY A 134 0.57 -7.38 -13.71
C GLY A 134 0.58 -7.70 -15.21
N SER A 135 -0.38 -8.51 -15.67
CA SER A 135 -0.59 -8.81 -17.08
C SER A 135 -1.20 -7.65 -17.89
N ASP A 136 -1.89 -6.72 -17.23
CA ASP A 136 -2.39 -5.51 -17.90
C ASP A 136 -1.22 -4.53 -18.04
N SER A 137 -0.86 -4.20 -19.29
CA SER A 137 0.24 -3.28 -19.58
C SER A 137 1.61 -3.73 -19.04
N MET A 138 1.86 -5.04 -19.00
CA MET A 138 3.06 -5.67 -18.42
C MET A 138 4.39 -5.00 -18.79
N GLN A 139 4.56 -4.63 -20.07
CA GLN A 139 5.81 -4.00 -20.52
C GLN A 139 6.04 -2.64 -19.87
N VAL A 140 4.99 -1.88 -19.57
CA VAL A 140 5.10 -0.62 -18.81
C VAL A 140 5.61 -0.90 -17.40
N TRP A 141 5.01 -1.86 -16.69
CA TRP A 141 5.40 -2.19 -15.31
C TRP A 141 6.83 -2.73 -15.21
N LYS A 142 7.22 -3.63 -16.11
CA LYS A 142 8.61 -4.13 -16.19
C LYS A 142 9.59 -3.00 -16.50
N THR A 143 9.19 -2.03 -17.31
CA THR A 143 10.03 -0.87 -17.63
C THR A 143 10.18 0.05 -16.42
N ILE A 144 9.10 0.32 -15.67
CA ILE A 144 9.18 1.09 -14.43
C ILE A 144 10.14 0.40 -13.45
N GLY A 145 9.92 -0.88 -13.14
CA GLY A 145 10.71 -1.53 -12.10
C GLY A 145 12.16 -1.77 -12.47
N ALA A 146 12.44 -2.17 -13.72
CA ALA A 146 13.83 -2.26 -14.18
C ALA A 146 14.54 -0.89 -14.17
N THR A 147 13.82 0.20 -14.44
CA THR A 147 14.40 1.55 -14.44
C THR A 147 14.64 2.07 -13.02
N LEU A 148 13.66 1.91 -12.12
CA LEU A 148 13.79 2.27 -10.70
C LEU A 148 14.99 1.54 -10.09
N LYS A 149 15.02 0.21 -10.20
CA LYS A 149 16.12 -0.60 -9.65
C LYS A 149 17.50 -0.26 -10.21
N ALA A 150 17.58 0.11 -11.49
CA ALA A 150 18.86 0.45 -12.13
C ALA A 150 19.40 1.82 -11.69
N VAL A 151 18.53 2.81 -11.45
CA VAL A 151 18.91 4.18 -11.07
C VAL A 151 19.02 4.33 -9.55
N ASP A 152 18.17 3.60 -8.81
CA ASP A 152 18.10 3.57 -7.36
C ASP A 152 18.25 2.12 -6.82
N PRO A 153 19.49 1.62 -6.70
CA PRO A 153 19.75 0.30 -6.15
C PRO A 153 19.64 0.26 -4.61
N ASN A 154 19.41 1.40 -3.94
CA ASN A 154 19.44 1.51 -2.48
C ASN A 154 18.11 1.13 -1.83
N HIS A 155 17.00 1.29 -2.55
CA HIS A 155 15.65 1.06 -2.02
C HIS A 155 15.04 -0.24 -2.50
N LEU A 156 14.25 -0.85 -1.60
CA LEU A 156 13.48 -2.04 -1.92
C LEU A 156 12.29 -1.68 -2.82
N GLU A 157 11.93 -2.61 -3.68
CA GLU A 157 10.84 -2.49 -4.63
C GLU A 157 9.91 -3.71 -4.57
N THR A 158 8.60 -3.43 -4.68
CA THR A 158 7.53 -4.42 -4.80
C THR A 158 6.53 -4.01 -5.88
N TYR A 159 5.47 -4.81 -6.07
CA TYR A 159 4.39 -4.52 -6.99
C TYR A 159 3.04 -4.66 -6.29
N HIS A 160 2.25 -3.59 -6.27
CA HIS A 160 0.90 -3.55 -5.71
C HIS A 160 -0.12 -4.09 -6.73
N PRO A 161 -0.66 -5.30 -6.53
CA PRO A 161 -1.48 -5.97 -7.54
C PRO A 161 -2.95 -5.54 -7.48
N ARG A 162 -3.79 -6.17 -8.31
CA ARG A 162 -5.25 -6.05 -8.27
C ARG A 162 -5.81 -6.80 -7.06
N GLY A 163 -6.95 -6.34 -6.56
CA GLY A 163 -7.76 -7.10 -5.60
C GLY A 163 -7.90 -8.57 -5.95
N ARG A 164 -7.59 -9.40 -4.93
CA ARG A 164 -7.67 -10.86 -4.93
C ARG A 164 -6.64 -11.55 -5.83
N THR A 165 -5.52 -10.87 -6.05
CA THR A 165 -4.32 -11.38 -6.74
C THR A 165 -3.05 -11.01 -5.98
N GLN A 166 -1.92 -11.55 -6.41
CA GLN A 166 -0.62 -11.37 -5.76
C GLN A 166 0.46 -11.03 -6.79
N SER A 167 1.43 -10.19 -6.46
CA SER A 167 2.51 -9.80 -7.37
C SER A 167 3.29 -10.99 -7.93
N SER A 168 3.35 -12.07 -7.14
CA SER A 168 4.03 -13.30 -7.50
C SER A 168 3.39 -14.03 -8.68
N ASP A 169 2.12 -13.74 -9.01
CA ASP A 169 1.44 -14.25 -10.20
C ASP A 169 2.16 -13.84 -11.50
N TRP A 170 2.94 -12.74 -11.47
CA TRP A 170 3.59 -12.18 -12.66
C TRP A 170 5.08 -11.89 -12.48
N PHE A 171 5.49 -11.42 -11.31
CA PHE A 171 6.80 -10.77 -11.15
C PHE A 171 7.72 -11.48 -10.14
N HIS A 172 7.35 -12.66 -9.64
CA HIS A 172 8.15 -13.36 -8.64
C HIS A 172 9.62 -13.56 -9.08
N GLN A 173 9.85 -13.81 -10.36
CA GLN A 173 11.20 -14.03 -10.92
C GLN A 173 11.87 -12.75 -11.44
N GLU A 174 11.19 -11.60 -11.40
CA GLU A 174 11.81 -10.34 -11.81
C GLU A 174 12.88 -9.92 -10.79
N LYS A 175 14.03 -9.48 -11.32
CA LYS A 175 15.19 -9.09 -10.50
C LYS A 175 14.95 -7.79 -9.71
N TRP A 176 14.06 -6.93 -10.19
CA TRP A 176 13.73 -5.68 -9.52
C TRP A 176 12.76 -5.88 -8.35
N LEU A 177 12.02 -7.00 -8.29
CA LEU A 177 11.06 -7.27 -7.23
C LEU A 177 11.76 -7.88 -6.01
N ASP A 178 11.94 -7.13 -4.92
CA ASP A 178 12.63 -7.63 -3.72
C ASP A 178 11.71 -8.46 -2.81
N PHE A 179 10.43 -8.09 -2.74
CA PHE A 179 9.42 -8.80 -1.97
C PHE A 179 8.07 -8.78 -2.70
N ASN A 180 7.24 -9.80 -2.45
CA ASN A 180 5.90 -9.88 -2.99
C ASN A 180 4.90 -9.04 -2.18
N MET A 181 3.81 -8.64 -2.80
CA MET A 181 2.68 -8.00 -2.15
C MET A 181 1.39 -8.56 -2.74
N TYR A 182 0.37 -8.75 -1.91
CA TYR A 182 -0.96 -9.16 -2.33
C TYR A 182 -2.03 -8.20 -1.80
N GLN A 183 -3.19 -8.20 -2.47
CA GLN A 183 -4.37 -7.44 -2.06
C GLN A 183 -5.49 -8.42 -1.75
N SER A 184 -5.80 -8.63 -0.46
CA SER A 184 -6.86 -9.54 -0.04
C SER A 184 -8.25 -8.90 0.01
N GLY A 185 -8.33 -7.57 0.07
CA GLY A 185 -9.58 -6.82 0.17
C GLY A 185 -10.46 -6.86 -1.09
N HIS A 186 -11.73 -6.43 -1.03
CA HIS A 186 -12.52 -6.02 0.14
C HIS A 186 -13.83 -6.83 0.25
N GLN A 187 -13.88 -8.01 -0.38
CA GLN A 187 -15.08 -8.84 -0.49
C GLN A 187 -15.18 -9.84 0.67
N ARG A 188 -16.40 -10.08 1.16
CA ARG A 188 -16.68 -11.14 2.14
C ARG A 188 -16.89 -12.49 1.45
N TYR A 189 -17.00 -13.58 2.22
CA TYR A 189 -17.16 -14.95 1.69
C TYR A 189 -18.25 -15.08 0.63
N GLU A 190 -19.45 -14.53 0.85
CA GLU A 190 -20.58 -14.69 -0.08
C GLU A 190 -20.43 -13.87 -1.37
N GLN A 191 -19.48 -12.94 -1.40
CA GLN A 191 -19.21 -12.10 -2.57
C GLN A 191 -18.14 -12.67 -3.49
N ASP A 192 -17.41 -13.68 -3.05
CA ASP A 192 -16.37 -14.35 -3.83
C ASP A 192 -16.98 -15.34 -4.85
N THR A 193 -17.65 -14.77 -5.85
CA THR A 193 -18.48 -15.51 -6.83
C THR A 193 -18.06 -15.24 -8.27
N SER A 194 -17.04 -14.40 -8.47
CA SER A 194 -16.59 -13.98 -9.80
C SER A 194 -15.97 -15.15 -10.56
N ARG A 195 -16.57 -15.58 -11.68
CA ARG A 195 -16.00 -16.64 -12.54
C ARG A 195 -14.59 -16.34 -13.10
N LYS A 196 -14.18 -15.07 -13.08
CA LYS A 196 -12.86 -14.61 -13.55
C LYS A 196 -11.80 -14.62 -12.45
N GLU A 197 -12.21 -14.88 -11.22
CA GLU A 197 -11.32 -14.96 -10.09
C GLU A 197 -10.75 -16.36 -9.98
N LYS A 198 -9.43 -16.47 -9.99
CA LYS A 198 -8.76 -17.77 -10.07
C LYS A 198 -8.73 -18.49 -8.71
N ASN A 199 -8.49 -17.74 -7.65
CA ASN A 199 -8.10 -18.30 -6.36
C ASN A 199 -9.30 -18.59 -5.45
N HIS A 200 -10.33 -17.73 -5.49
CA HIS A 200 -11.51 -17.84 -4.65
C HIS A 200 -11.18 -18.05 -3.16
N TYR A 201 -10.27 -17.23 -2.63
CA TYR A 201 -9.84 -17.31 -1.23
C TYR A 201 -10.75 -16.52 -0.28
N GLY A 202 -11.63 -15.66 -0.80
CA GLY A 202 -12.46 -14.77 -0.01
C GLY A 202 -11.62 -13.97 1.01
N PRO A 203 -12.12 -13.76 2.23
CA PRO A 203 -11.40 -13.08 3.30
C PRO A 203 -10.31 -13.94 3.98
N ASP A 204 -10.02 -15.16 3.49
CA ASP A 204 -8.95 -16.02 4.02
C ASP A 204 -7.57 -15.55 3.52
N ASN A 205 -7.16 -14.35 3.92
CA ASN A 205 -5.96 -13.70 3.41
C ASN A 205 -4.65 -14.49 3.67
N TRP A 206 -4.64 -15.38 4.66
CA TRP A 206 -3.56 -16.32 4.92
C TRP A 206 -3.27 -17.26 3.74
N LYS A 207 -4.24 -17.55 2.86
CA LYS A 207 -4.06 -18.41 1.69
C LYS A 207 -3.12 -17.77 0.65
N TYR A 208 -3.22 -16.46 0.43
CA TYR A 208 -2.28 -15.73 -0.44
C TYR A 208 -0.86 -15.80 0.12
N GLN A 209 -0.70 -15.55 1.42
CA GLN A 209 0.61 -15.63 2.07
C GLN A 209 1.22 -17.04 1.99
N GLN A 210 0.43 -18.09 2.19
CA GLN A 210 0.92 -19.47 2.04
C GLN A 210 1.33 -19.79 0.62
N ALA A 211 0.58 -19.32 -0.38
CA ALA A 211 0.94 -19.47 -1.78
C ALA A 211 2.30 -18.82 -2.08
N ASP A 212 2.52 -17.58 -1.63
CA ASP A 212 3.81 -16.88 -1.80
C ASP A 212 4.95 -17.54 -1.02
N TYR A 213 4.71 -17.99 0.20
CA TYR A 213 5.71 -18.61 1.07
C TYR A 213 6.26 -19.93 0.49
N ALA A 214 5.46 -20.62 -0.33
CA ALA A 214 5.86 -21.87 -0.99
C ALA A 214 6.75 -21.65 -2.24
N LEU A 215 6.84 -20.43 -2.76
CA LEU A 215 7.57 -20.14 -4.00
C LEU A 215 9.09 -20.19 -3.82
N LYS A 216 9.78 -20.45 -4.94
CA LYS A 216 11.24 -20.44 -5.05
C LYS A 216 11.70 -19.53 -6.21
N PRO A 217 12.78 -18.75 -6.04
CA PRO A 217 13.51 -18.53 -4.79
C PRO A 217 12.63 -17.83 -3.74
N ALA A 218 12.86 -18.13 -2.45
CA ALA A 218 12.03 -17.55 -1.40
C ALA A 218 12.17 -16.02 -1.40
N LYS A 219 11.03 -15.31 -1.40
CA LYS A 219 10.95 -13.85 -1.22
C LYS A 219 9.98 -13.54 -0.07
N PRO A 220 10.22 -12.49 0.73
CA PRO A 220 9.22 -12.03 1.71
C PRO A 220 7.91 -11.65 1.01
N SER A 221 6.77 -11.73 1.71
CA SER A 221 5.49 -11.23 1.22
C SER A 221 4.68 -10.51 2.32
N ILE A 222 3.73 -9.68 1.91
CA ILE A 222 2.89 -8.84 2.76
C ILE A 222 1.50 -8.63 2.16
N ASP A 223 0.47 -8.59 3.01
CA ASP A 223 -0.84 -8.05 2.64
C ASP A 223 -0.74 -6.52 2.55
N GLY A 224 -0.65 -6.02 1.32
CA GLY A 224 -0.47 -4.59 1.03
C GLY A 224 -1.78 -3.80 1.07
N GLU A 225 -2.90 -4.46 0.83
CA GLU A 225 -4.24 -3.84 0.85
C GLU A 225 -5.30 -4.90 1.26
N PRO A 226 -5.52 -5.08 2.57
CA PRO A 226 -6.60 -5.88 3.11
C PRO A 226 -7.92 -5.10 3.11
N SER A 227 -8.98 -5.72 3.60
CA SER A 227 -10.25 -5.02 3.85
C SER A 227 -10.08 -3.84 4.81
N TYR A 228 -10.27 -2.62 4.32
CA TYR A 228 -10.16 -1.39 5.12
C TYR A 228 -11.24 -1.23 6.19
N GLU A 229 -10.86 -0.70 7.36
CA GLU A 229 -11.83 -0.36 8.40
C GLU A 229 -12.82 0.71 7.91
N GLY A 230 -14.10 0.48 8.17
CA GLY A 230 -15.19 1.36 7.76
C GLY A 230 -15.51 1.34 6.27
N ILE A 231 -14.91 0.48 5.44
CA ILE A 231 -15.31 0.34 4.03
C ILE A 231 -16.46 -0.69 3.89
N PRO A 232 -17.44 -0.49 2.98
CA PRO A 232 -18.49 -1.48 2.75
C PRO A 232 -17.90 -2.80 2.25
N GLN A 233 -18.43 -3.92 2.74
CA GLN A 233 -18.08 -5.25 2.26
C GLN A 233 -18.44 -5.36 0.78
N GLY A 234 -17.43 -5.50 -0.07
CA GLY A 234 -17.56 -5.54 -1.53
C GLY A 234 -17.56 -4.18 -2.23
N LEU A 235 -17.26 -3.08 -1.52
CA LEU A 235 -17.04 -1.72 -2.02
C LEU A 235 -18.27 -0.99 -2.59
N HIS A 236 -18.87 -1.54 -3.65
CA HIS A 236 -19.71 -0.77 -4.58
C HIS A 236 -21.12 -0.50 -4.07
N ASP A 237 -21.67 -1.38 -3.23
CA ASP A 237 -22.95 -1.16 -2.56
C ASP A 237 -22.70 -0.58 -1.17
N ILE A 238 -22.90 0.73 -1.04
CA ILE A 238 -22.66 1.48 0.20
C ILE A 238 -23.65 1.15 1.33
N LYS A 239 -24.71 0.37 1.04
CA LYS A 239 -25.69 -0.11 2.02
C LYS A 239 -25.27 -1.44 2.66
N GLN A 240 -24.21 -2.08 2.14
CA GLN A 240 -23.68 -3.31 2.74
C GLN A 240 -23.07 -3.03 4.12
N PRO A 241 -22.98 -4.07 4.98
CA PRO A 241 -22.22 -3.97 6.22
C PRO A 241 -20.79 -3.49 5.95
N ARG A 242 -20.21 -2.79 6.92
CA ARG A 242 -18.83 -2.27 6.83
C ARG A 242 -17.88 -3.16 7.60
N TRP A 243 -16.65 -3.27 7.12
CA TRP A 243 -15.57 -3.94 7.83
C TRP A 243 -15.22 -3.17 9.12
N THR A 244 -14.99 -3.91 10.20
CA THR A 244 -14.80 -3.37 11.56
C THR A 244 -13.35 -3.49 12.02
N ASP A 245 -13.05 -2.97 13.22
CA ASP A 245 -11.76 -3.16 13.88
C ASP A 245 -11.46 -4.66 14.15
N ALA A 246 -12.48 -5.45 14.51
CA ALA A 246 -12.34 -6.90 14.69
C ALA A 246 -11.93 -7.61 13.39
N ASP A 247 -12.48 -7.17 12.26
CA ASP A 247 -12.10 -7.70 10.96
C ASP A 247 -10.65 -7.34 10.62
N VAL A 248 -10.25 -6.08 10.78
CA VAL A 248 -8.86 -5.70 10.44
C VAL A 248 -7.83 -6.38 11.32
N ARG A 249 -8.15 -6.67 12.60
CA ARG A 249 -7.31 -7.52 13.46
C ARG A 249 -7.20 -8.92 12.88
N ARG A 250 -8.31 -9.56 12.52
CA ARG A 250 -8.30 -10.91 11.92
C ARG A 250 -7.38 -10.96 10.69
N TYR A 251 -7.55 -10.05 9.74
CA TYR A 251 -6.68 -9.98 8.56
C TYR A 251 -5.20 -9.80 8.94
N GLY A 252 -4.89 -8.89 9.88
CA GLY A 252 -3.53 -8.64 10.33
C GLY A 252 -2.85 -9.87 10.94
N TYR A 253 -3.51 -10.50 11.93
CA TYR A 253 -2.96 -11.68 12.59
C TYR A 253 -2.89 -12.89 11.66
N TRP A 254 -3.91 -13.14 10.83
CA TRP A 254 -3.88 -14.24 9.87
C TRP A 254 -2.76 -14.11 8.83
N SER A 255 -2.56 -12.93 8.26
CA SER A 255 -1.46 -12.68 7.31
C SER A 255 -0.09 -12.93 7.96
N VAL A 256 0.16 -12.30 9.12
CA VAL A 256 1.46 -12.39 9.80
C VAL A 256 1.75 -13.81 10.30
N PHE A 257 0.75 -14.49 10.86
CA PHE A 257 0.92 -15.87 11.38
C PHE A 257 1.09 -16.87 10.24
N ALA A 258 0.61 -16.55 9.03
CA ALA A 258 0.86 -17.35 7.83
C ALA A 258 2.25 -17.14 7.22
N GLY A 259 3.06 -16.21 7.76
CA GLY A 259 4.45 -15.99 7.34
C GLY A 259 4.72 -14.63 6.71
N ALA A 260 3.76 -13.70 6.68
CA ALA A 260 4.02 -12.35 6.21
C ALA A 260 5.05 -11.64 7.12
N PHE A 261 5.88 -10.78 6.53
CA PHE A 261 6.87 -10.01 7.29
C PHE A 261 6.25 -8.79 8.00
N GLY A 262 5.01 -8.45 7.66
CA GLY A 262 4.29 -7.33 8.24
C GLY A 262 2.85 -7.32 7.76
N TYR A 263 2.18 -6.18 7.93
CA TYR A 263 0.79 -5.98 7.52
C TYR A 263 0.54 -4.50 7.23
N THR A 264 -0.21 -4.20 6.18
CA THR A 264 -0.65 -2.82 5.88
C THR A 264 -2.10 -2.64 6.32
N TYR A 265 -2.35 -1.69 7.21
CA TYR A 265 -3.70 -1.28 7.57
C TYR A 265 -4.20 -0.17 6.64
N GLY A 266 -5.51 -0.13 6.39
CA GLY A 266 -6.17 1.02 5.79
C GLY A 266 -7.55 1.28 6.36
N GLN A 267 -8.00 2.51 6.20
CA GLN A 267 -9.29 3.01 6.67
C GLN A 267 -9.93 3.82 5.54
N ASN A 268 -11.23 3.61 5.33
CA ASN A 268 -11.96 4.12 4.16
C ASN A 268 -11.85 5.64 3.97
N SER A 269 -12.11 6.43 5.01
CA SER A 269 -12.01 7.89 5.00
C SER A 269 -10.57 8.39 4.88
N VAL A 270 -9.63 7.74 5.57
CA VAL A 270 -8.22 8.16 5.64
C VAL A 270 -7.50 7.93 4.32
N MET A 271 -7.68 6.77 3.67
CA MET A 271 -6.96 6.48 2.41
C MET A 271 -7.27 7.51 1.31
N GLN A 272 -8.49 8.04 1.30
CA GLN A 272 -8.95 9.06 0.35
C GLN A 272 -8.85 10.50 0.91
N MET A 273 -8.33 10.67 2.12
CA MET A 273 -8.27 11.96 2.84
C MET A 273 -9.61 12.71 2.77
N HIS A 274 -10.71 12.01 3.08
CA HIS A 274 -12.07 12.57 2.98
C HIS A 274 -12.19 13.82 3.85
N SER A 275 -12.64 14.92 3.26
CA SER A 275 -12.67 16.25 3.84
C SER A 275 -14.03 16.90 3.61
N SER A 276 -14.33 17.96 4.34
CA SER A 276 -15.56 18.74 4.16
C SER A 276 -15.62 19.50 2.82
N PHE A 277 -14.50 19.57 2.09
CA PHE A 277 -14.43 20.22 0.78
C PHE A 277 -14.77 19.27 -0.38
N ASP A 278 -14.86 17.96 -0.11
CA ASP A 278 -15.19 16.99 -1.13
C ASP A 278 -16.67 17.06 -1.50
N LYS A 279 -16.96 17.07 -2.81
CA LYS A 279 -18.35 17.04 -3.34
C LYS A 279 -19.00 15.65 -3.23
N GLY A 280 -18.22 14.65 -2.86
CA GLY A 280 -18.63 13.26 -2.72
C GLY A 280 -17.45 12.41 -2.28
N SER A 281 -17.71 11.17 -1.92
CA SER A 281 -16.69 10.27 -1.39
C SER A 281 -16.72 8.91 -2.06
N ALA A 282 -15.56 8.25 -2.08
CA ALA A 282 -15.49 6.86 -2.51
C ALA A 282 -16.08 5.95 -1.41
N TYR A 283 -16.81 4.93 -1.85
CA TYR A 283 -17.30 3.84 -1.00
C TYR A 283 -18.11 4.32 0.22
N GLY A 284 -18.90 5.39 0.01
CA GLY A 284 -19.81 5.95 1.00
C GLY A 284 -19.12 6.40 2.28
N SER A 285 -17.87 6.86 2.22
CA SER A 285 -17.22 7.47 3.38
C SER A 285 -18.01 8.69 3.85
N SER A 286 -18.41 8.73 5.12
CA SER A 286 -19.18 9.83 5.72
C SER A 286 -18.43 10.54 6.84
N GLU A 287 -17.31 9.98 7.30
CA GLU A 287 -16.46 10.57 8.33
C GLU A 287 -15.26 11.29 7.69
N LEU A 288 -14.84 12.42 8.27
CA LEU A 288 -13.64 13.13 7.86
C LEU A 288 -12.38 12.34 8.22
N TRP A 289 -11.34 12.42 7.40
CA TRP A 289 -10.07 11.73 7.65
C TRP A 289 -9.46 12.11 9.01
N SER A 290 -9.59 13.37 9.42
CA SER A 290 -9.05 13.89 10.68
C SER A 290 -9.72 13.32 11.92
N SER A 291 -10.97 12.85 11.80
CA SER A 291 -11.66 12.08 12.85
C SER A 291 -11.33 10.60 12.71
N ALA A 292 -11.49 10.07 11.50
CA ALA A 292 -11.32 8.66 11.17
C ALA A 292 -9.89 8.13 11.41
N ILE A 293 -8.91 9.02 11.48
CA ILE A 293 -7.54 8.69 11.87
C ILE A 293 -7.50 8.02 13.26
N ASN A 294 -8.50 8.27 14.11
CA ASN A 294 -8.67 7.69 15.45
C ASN A 294 -9.50 6.41 15.49
N ALA A 295 -9.83 5.81 14.34
CA ALA A 295 -10.54 4.55 14.29
C ALA A 295 -9.86 3.47 15.17
N PRO A 296 -10.62 2.63 15.91
CA PRO A 296 -10.04 1.68 16.86
C PRO A 296 -9.02 0.73 16.23
N GLY A 297 -9.26 0.23 15.02
CA GLY A 297 -8.32 -0.64 14.32
C GLY A 297 -6.96 0.01 14.12
N ALA A 298 -6.91 1.31 13.80
CA ALA A 298 -5.65 2.06 13.65
C ALA A 298 -4.83 2.08 14.94
N ALA A 299 -5.46 2.26 16.10
CA ALA A 299 -4.79 2.25 17.40
C ALA A 299 -4.36 0.84 17.84
N GLN A 300 -5.00 -0.21 17.32
CA GLN A 300 -4.72 -1.59 17.69
C GLN A 300 -3.57 -2.22 16.89
N MET A 301 -3.23 -1.71 15.71
CA MET A 301 -2.16 -2.30 14.87
C MET A 301 -0.79 -2.35 15.55
N GLN A 302 -0.52 -1.44 16.50
CA GLN A 302 0.70 -1.46 17.29
C GLN A 302 0.87 -2.77 18.09
N TYR A 303 -0.22 -3.41 18.52
CA TYR A 303 -0.14 -4.63 19.33
C TYR A 303 0.37 -5.82 18.52
N LEU A 304 0.00 -5.90 17.24
CA LEU A 304 0.56 -6.90 16.32
C LEU A 304 2.07 -6.68 16.16
N LYS A 305 2.50 -5.42 15.93
CA LYS A 305 3.93 -5.07 15.83
C LYS A 305 4.69 -5.42 17.12
N GLN A 306 4.18 -5.03 18.28
CA GLN A 306 4.80 -5.29 19.58
C GLN A 306 4.90 -6.80 19.85
N LEU A 307 3.85 -7.57 19.57
CA LEU A 307 3.88 -9.03 19.70
C LEU A 307 4.99 -9.64 18.84
N MET A 308 5.08 -9.27 17.56
CA MET A 308 6.08 -9.85 16.66
C MET A 308 7.52 -9.45 16.99
N LEU A 309 7.72 -8.27 17.60
CA LEU A 309 9.02 -7.79 18.04
C LEU A 309 9.40 -8.24 19.48
N SER A 310 8.49 -8.90 20.20
CA SER A 310 8.75 -9.38 21.57
C SER A 310 9.62 -10.63 21.65
N ARG A 311 9.89 -11.28 20.51
CA ARG A 311 10.63 -12.55 20.38
C ARG A 311 11.63 -12.48 19.22
N PRO A 312 12.61 -13.41 19.14
CA PRO A 312 13.56 -13.47 18.03
C PRO A 312 12.88 -13.50 16.66
N TYR A 313 13.06 -12.45 15.86
CA TYR A 313 12.23 -12.21 14.68
C TYR A 313 12.54 -13.16 13.50
N PHE A 314 13.83 -13.39 13.20
CA PHE A 314 14.27 -14.04 11.96
C PHE A 314 14.17 -15.57 11.94
N GLU A 315 14.04 -16.22 13.10
CA GLU A 315 13.87 -17.68 13.19
C GLU A 315 12.40 -18.11 13.21
N ARG A 316 11.48 -17.16 13.06
CA ARG A 316 10.04 -17.41 13.06
C ARG A 316 9.60 -18.11 11.78
N VAL A 317 8.74 -19.12 11.93
CA VAL A 317 8.06 -19.83 10.82
C VAL A 317 6.57 -19.97 11.10
N PRO A 318 5.70 -19.95 10.07
CA PRO A 318 4.32 -20.41 10.20
C PRO A 318 4.32 -21.92 10.49
N ASP A 319 3.55 -22.38 11.49
CA ASP A 319 3.49 -23.81 11.82
C ASP A 319 2.14 -24.21 12.42
N GLN A 320 1.25 -24.73 11.57
CA GLN A 320 -0.08 -25.18 11.98
C GLN A 320 -0.07 -26.51 12.74
N SER A 321 1.05 -27.24 12.81
CA SER A 321 1.13 -28.48 13.59
C SER A 321 1.03 -28.24 15.11
N LEU A 322 1.16 -26.98 15.54
CA LEU A 322 0.99 -26.55 16.93
C LEU A 322 -0.47 -26.59 17.40
N VAL A 323 -1.44 -26.54 16.47
CA VAL A 323 -2.85 -26.62 16.81
C VAL A 323 -3.24 -28.09 16.95
N ALA A 324 -3.42 -28.54 18.19
CA ALA A 324 -3.91 -29.89 18.46
C ALA A 324 -5.41 -30.00 18.12
N GLY A 325 -5.82 -31.11 17.51
CA GLY A 325 -7.22 -31.36 17.17
C GLY A 325 -7.69 -30.64 15.90
N ALA A 326 -8.96 -30.24 15.86
CA ALA A 326 -9.54 -29.58 14.70
C ALA A 326 -9.09 -28.11 14.61
N VAL A 327 -8.56 -27.71 13.45
CA VAL A 327 -8.08 -26.34 13.20
C VAL A 327 -9.23 -25.32 13.11
N GLY A 328 -10.45 -25.78 12.80
CA GLY A 328 -11.60 -24.91 12.54
C GLY A 328 -11.63 -24.37 11.11
N GLU A 329 -12.77 -23.78 10.74
CA GLU A 329 -13.00 -23.19 9.42
C GLU A 329 -13.39 -21.71 9.55
N LYS A 330 -13.16 -20.94 8.49
CA LYS A 330 -13.49 -19.51 8.43
C LYS A 330 -13.00 -18.80 9.71
N TYR A 331 -13.88 -18.14 10.45
CA TYR A 331 -13.51 -17.37 11.64
C TYR A 331 -13.12 -18.22 12.85
N ASP A 332 -13.50 -19.51 12.87
CA ASP A 332 -13.07 -20.46 13.90
C ASP A 332 -11.68 -21.05 13.61
N ARG A 333 -11.09 -20.73 12.44
CA ARG A 333 -9.76 -21.21 12.06
C ARG A 333 -8.68 -20.62 12.96
N LEU A 334 -8.03 -21.49 13.73
CA LEU A 334 -6.86 -21.18 14.54
C LEU A 334 -5.62 -21.02 13.66
N ALA A 335 -4.78 -20.03 13.95
CA ALA A 335 -3.51 -19.77 13.28
C ALA A 335 -2.37 -19.83 14.30
N ALA A 336 -1.24 -20.43 13.93
CA ALA A 336 -0.09 -20.57 14.82
C ALA A 336 1.24 -20.29 14.10
N THR A 337 2.18 -19.67 14.82
CA THR A 337 3.55 -19.42 14.36
C THR A 337 4.54 -19.59 15.50
N ARG A 338 5.77 -20.01 15.22
CA ARG A 338 6.79 -20.23 16.27
C ARG A 338 8.18 -19.84 15.83
N GLY A 339 9.06 -19.64 16.80
CA GLY A 339 10.51 -19.70 16.61
C GLY A 339 11.06 -21.03 17.12
N LYS A 340 12.32 -21.02 17.59
CA LYS A 340 12.91 -22.22 18.22
C LYS A 340 12.38 -22.47 19.62
N ASN A 341 12.20 -21.39 20.40
CA ASN A 341 11.90 -21.44 21.84
C ASN A 341 10.62 -20.69 22.25
N TYR A 342 9.72 -20.40 21.30
CA TYR A 342 8.44 -19.74 21.57
C TYR A 342 7.42 -20.11 20.50
N ALA A 343 6.14 -20.05 20.85
CA ALA A 343 5.00 -20.21 19.95
C ALA A 343 3.94 -19.15 20.25
N PHE A 344 3.17 -18.79 19.22
CA PHE A 344 2.00 -17.92 19.29
C PHE A 344 0.80 -18.61 18.64
#